data_AF-A0A0F7HIS5-F1
#
_entry.id   AF-A0A0F7HIS5-F1
#
_cell.length_a   1.000
_cell.length_b   1.000
_cell.length_c   1.000
_cell.angle_alpha   90.00
_cell.angle_beta   90.00
_cell.angle_gamma   90.00
#
_symmetry.space_group_name_H-M   'P 1'
#
loop_
_entity.id
_entity.type
_entity.pdbx_description
1 polymer ?
#
loop_
_entity_poly.entity_id
_entity_poly.type
_entity_poly.pdbx_seq_one_letter_code
_entity_poly.pdbx_strand_id
1 'polypeptide(L)'
;MKRFLSLFLIVFLLAACGDNQEKANSAENDSSDNSNEESQSTDSNLVNTEEVVEGKWIGQSGAISNGDDMVLTEPIHYDSSKTYTMNKTSYVTYLKDDEVIESLLYSEGAPEITLESVEEANKIRISMKKNKLIDFVLTEE
;
A
#
# COMPACT_ATOMS: atom_id res chain seq x y z
N MET A 1 -27.09 -31.74 -0.71
CA MET A 1 -28.38 -31.56 0.01
C MET A 1 -28.32 -30.28 0.82
N LYS A 2 -29.40 -29.50 0.77
CA LYS A 2 -29.84 -28.45 1.73
C LYS A 2 -28.95 -27.20 1.90
N ARG A 3 -29.36 -26.18 1.14
CA ARG A 3 -29.18 -24.74 1.40
C ARG A 3 -29.78 -24.39 2.77
N PHE A 4 -29.09 -23.58 3.57
CA PHE A 4 -29.71 -22.81 4.63
C PHE A 4 -29.44 -21.32 4.42
N LEU A 5 -30.50 -20.70 3.92
CA LEU A 5 -30.83 -19.29 3.91
C LEU A 5 -30.89 -18.77 5.36
N SER A 6 -30.22 -17.66 5.65
CA SER A 6 -30.63 -16.79 6.76
C SER A 6 -30.21 -15.35 6.47
N LEU A 7 -31.08 -14.61 5.80
CA LEU A 7 -31.11 -13.16 5.84
C LEU A 7 -31.43 -12.72 7.28
N PHE A 8 -30.59 -11.87 7.88
CA PHE A 8 -31.06 -10.96 8.92
C PHE A 8 -30.93 -9.53 8.41
N LEU A 9 -32.08 -9.06 7.95
CA LEU A 9 -32.41 -7.67 7.69
C LEU A 9 -32.62 -6.97 9.04
N ILE A 10 -31.81 -5.97 9.39
CA ILE A 10 -32.20 -4.96 10.37
C ILE A 10 -31.89 -3.59 9.78
N VAL A 11 -32.96 -2.95 9.32
CA VAL A 11 -33.03 -1.52 8.99
C VAL A 11 -33.20 -0.77 10.30
N PHE A 12 -32.27 0.13 10.64
CA PHE A 12 -32.52 1.22 11.58
C PHE A 12 -32.72 2.50 10.78
N LEU A 13 -33.92 3.06 10.85
CA LEU A 13 -34.31 4.35 10.29
C LEU A 13 -34.72 5.29 11.43
N LEU A 14 -34.24 6.54 11.29
CA LEU A 14 -34.81 7.82 11.72
C LEU A 14 -34.67 8.30 13.18
N ALA A 15 -33.99 9.45 13.32
CA ALA A 15 -34.44 10.70 13.98
C ALA A 15 -33.19 11.63 14.12
N ALA A 16 -33.19 12.94 13.91
CA ALA A 16 -34.21 13.93 13.61
C ALA A 16 -33.51 15.20 13.03
N CYS A 17 -34.15 15.87 12.06
CA CYS A 17 -33.88 17.27 11.72
C CYS A 17 -34.52 18.18 12.77
N GLY A 18 -33.85 19.29 13.11
CA GLY A 18 -34.39 20.39 13.90
C GLY A 18 -33.55 21.64 13.71
N ASP A 19 -34.06 22.56 12.87
CA ASP A 19 -33.45 23.80 12.41
C ASP A 19 -33.59 24.99 13.38
N ASN A 20 -32.67 25.96 13.19
CA ASN A 20 -32.74 27.41 13.38
C ASN A 20 -32.49 28.07 14.75
N GLN A 21 -31.43 28.89 14.79
CA GLN A 21 -31.52 30.32 15.13
C GLN A 21 -30.38 31.17 14.54
N GLU A 22 -30.74 32.36 14.07
CA GLU A 22 -29.99 33.36 13.29
C GLU A 22 -29.70 34.60 14.15
N LYS A 23 -28.46 35.16 14.17
CA LYS A 23 -28.21 36.63 14.18
C LYS A 23 -26.72 37.08 14.07
N ALA A 24 -26.45 37.78 12.95
CA ALA A 24 -25.68 39.03 12.73
C ALA A 24 -24.25 39.29 13.28
N ASN A 25 -23.33 39.53 12.32
CA ASN A 25 -22.20 40.50 12.21
C ASN A 25 -21.30 40.80 13.43
N SER A 26 -19.98 40.87 13.32
CA SER A 26 -19.20 41.74 12.42
C SER A 26 -17.70 41.35 12.42
N ALA A 27 -16.97 41.80 11.40
CA ALA A 27 -15.58 41.47 11.06
C ALA A 27 -14.54 41.73 12.16
N GLU A 28 -13.51 40.87 12.22
CA GLU A 28 -12.10 41.29 12.23
C GLU A 28 -11.17 40.11 11.89
N ASN A 29 -10.08 40.49 11.24
CA ASN A 29 -9.07 39.72 10.53
C ASN A 29 -8.02 39.15 11.50
N ASP A 30 -7.73 37.84 11.48
CA ASP A 30 -6.37 37.37 11.76
C ASP A 30 -6.09 35.94 11.26
N SER A 31 -4.92 35.83 10.64
CA SER A 31 -4.02 34.69 10.49
C SER A 31 -4.55 33.28 10.21
N SER A 32 -4.13 32.80 9.03
CA SER A 32 -3.36 31.56 8.86
C SER A 32 -3.73 30.38 9.77
N ASP A 33 -4.34 29.34 9.19
CA ASP A 33 -3.62 28.08 9.21
C ASP A 33 -3.89 27.26 7.96
N ASN A 34 -2.79 27.03 7.27
CA ASN A 34 -2.65 26.22 6.10
C ASN A 34 -2.31 24.83 6.59
N SER A 35 -3.20 23.87 6.35
CA SER A 35 -2.81 22.48 6.28
C SER A 35 -3.69 21.84 5.22
N ASN A 36 -3.52 22.31 3.99
CA ASN A 36 -3.70 21.41 2.86
C ASN A 36 -2.75 20.25 3.16
N GLU A 37 -3.29 19.09 3.53
CA GLU A 37 -2.52 17.86 3.64
C GLU A 37 -1.99 17.57 2.25
N GLU A 38 -0.79 18.12 2.01
CA GLU A 38 0.07 17.80 0.91
C GLU A 38 0.48 16.35 1.16
N SER A 39 -0.37 15.42 0.72
CA SER A 39 0.06 14.10 0.33
C SER A 39 1.22 14.36 -0.61
N GLN A 40 2.43 14.18 -0.09
CA GLN A 40 3.66 14.43 -0.80
C GLN A 40 3.74 13.35 -1.88
N SER A 41 3.09 13.62 -3.01
CA SER A 41 3.17 12.84 -4.23
C SER A 41 4.65 12.75 -4.59
N THR A 42 5.28 11.66 -4.17
CA THR A 42 6.49 11.18 -4.81
C THR A 42 6.00 10.64 -6.15
N ASP A 43 5.85 11.52 -7.14
CA ASP A 43 5.30 11.21 -8.48
C ASP A 43 6.04 10.06 -9.21
N SER A 44 7.10 9.50 -8.61
CA SER A 44 7.87 8.36 -9.12
C SER A 44 7.82 7.09 -8.27
N ASN A 45 7.28 7.10 -7.04
CA ASN A 45 7.29 5.89 -6.19
C ASN A 45 6.09 4.99 -6.53
N LEU A 46 6.39 3.77 -6.97
CA LEU A 46 5.36 2.78 -7.33
C LEU A 46 4.69 2.13 -6.11
N VAL A 47 5.27 2.27 -4.91
CA VAL A 47 4.68 1.75 -3.68
C VAL A 47 3.81 2.82 -3.01
N ASN A 48 2.53 2.50 -2.83
CA ASN A 48 1.68 3.23 -1.88
C ASN A 48 2.04 2.79 -0.45
N THR A 49 2.82 3.61 0.25
CA THR A 49 3.29 3.29 1.61
C THR A 49 2.20 3.36 2.68
N GLU A 50 1.03 3.91 2.36
CA GLU A 50 -0.13 3.96 3.27
C GLU A 50 -1.01 2.71 3.14
N GLU A 51 -0.94 2.01 2.00
CA GLU A 51 -1.73 0.82 1.69
C GLU A 51 -0.84 -0.44 1.73
N VAL A 52 -0.60 -0.92 2.95
CA VAL A 52 0.18 -2.14 3.20
C VAL A 52 -0.54 -3.09 4.14
N VAL A 53 -0.25 -4.38 4.01
CA VAL A 53 -0.71 -5.40 4.94
C VAL A 53 0.32 -5.55 6.07
N GLU A 54 -0.02 -5.04 7.25
CA GLU A 54 0.82 -5.18 8.45
C GLU A 54 0.86 -6.63 8.96
N GLY A 55 1.99 -7.03 9.52
CA GLY A 55 2.13 -8.33 10.19
C GLY A 55 2.33 -9.50 9.21
N LYS A 56 2.44 -9.23 7.91
CA LYS A 56 2.55 -10.21 6.84
C LYS A 56 3.77 -9.97 6.00
N TRP A 57 4.33 -11.05 5.46
CA TRP A 57 5.40 -11.01 4.49
C TRP A 57 5.45 -12.28 3.65
N ILE A 58 6.13 -12.20 2.52
CA ILE A 58 6.49 -13.33 1.67
C ILE A 58 8.01 -13.35 1.60
N GLY A 59 8.60 -14.46 2.06
CA GLY A 59 10.04 -14.71 1.95
C GLY A 59 10.37 -15.64 0.79
N GLN A 60 11.59 -16.15 0.77
CA GLN A 60 12.11 -17.03 -0.30
C GLN A 60 11.22 -18.24 -0.62
N SER A 61 10.45 -18.75 0.34
CA SER A 61 9.53 -19.87 0.11
C SER A 61 8.34 -19.55 -0.82
N GLY A 62 8.06 -18.27 -1.08
CA GLY A 62 6.87 -17.82 -1.81
C GLY A 62 5.56 -17.90 -1.00
N ALA A 63 5.57 -18.49 0.20
CA ALA A 63 4.39 -18.56 1.06
C ALA A 63 4.25 -17.33 1.96
N ILE A 64 3.01 -16.88 2.15
CA ILE A 64 2.69 -15.83 3.13
C ILE A 64 2.97 -16.35 4.54
N SER A 65 3.71 -15.56 5.31
CA SER A 65 4.06 -15.81 6.71
C SER A 65 3.64 -14.63 7.59
N ASN A 66 3.54 -14.88 8.90
CA ASN A 66 3.33 -13.84 9.90
C ASN A 66 4.68 -13.25 10.34
N GLY A 67 4.70 -11.97 10.69
CA GLY A 67 5.84 -11.30 11.32
C GLY A 67 5.45 -9.90 11.78
N ASP A 68 5.43 -9.66 13.08
CA ASP A 68 4.89 -8.43 13.69
C ASP A 68 5.66 -7.16 13.29
N ASP A 69 6.93 -7.30 12.88
CA ASP A 69 7.77 -6.21 12.40
C ASP A 69 7.81 -6.09 10.87
N MET A 70 6.96 -6.84 10.17
CA MET A 70 6.95 -6.90 8.70
C MET A 70 5.72 -6.22 8.09
N VAL A 71 5.89 -5.74 6.87
CA VAL A 71 4.83 -5.25 6.00
C VAL A 71 4.93 -5.91 4.64
N LEU A 72 3.78 -6.09 3.98
CA LEU A 72 3.62 -6.58 2.62
C LEU A 72 2.82 -5.55 1.82
N THR A 73 3.36 -5.07 0.70
CA THR A 73 2.63 -4.12 -0.15
C THR A 73 1.41 -4.77 -0.80
N GLU A 74 0.46 -3.95 -1.26
CA GLU A 74 -0.49 -4.40 -2.29
C GLU A 74 0.24 -4.83 -3.58
N PRO A 75 -0.40 -5.62 -4.46
CA PRO A 75 0.16 -5.98 -5.76
C PRO A 75 0.40 -4.74 -6.63
N ILE A 76 1.62 -4.61 -7.14
CA ILE A 76 2.05 -3.52 -8.02
C ILE A 76 2.14 -4.10 -9.44
N HIS A 77 1.66 -3.37 -10.44
CA HIS A 77 1.82 -3.79 -11.83
C HIS A 77 3.30 -3.85 -12.20
N TYR A 78 3.67 -4.85 -13.00
CA TYR A 78 5.05 -5.10 -13.38
C TYR A 78 5.12 -5.45 -14.87
N ASP A 79 6.06 -4.82 -15.58
CA ASP A 79 6.39 -5.09 -16.98
C ASP A 79 7.85 -5.54 -17.05
N SER A 80 8.09 -6.81 -17.39
CA SER A 80 9.45 -7.38 -17.45
C SER A 80 10.36 -6.72 -18.47
N SER A 81 9.83 -5.92 -19.40
CA SER A 81 10.60 -5.13 -20.36
C SER A 81 11.18 -3.83 -19.80
N LYS A 82 10.77 -3.45 -18.57
CA LYS A 82 11.21 -2.26 -17.86
C LYS A 82 12.30 -2.57 -16.85
N THR A 83 13.05 -1.52 -16.48
CA THR A 83 14.02 -1.61 -15.40
C THR A 83 13.38 -1.06 -14.13
N TYR A 84 13.52 -1.79 -13.03
CA TYR A 84 13.04 -1.35 -11.73
C TYR A 84 14.19 -1.27 -10.74
N THR A 85 14.17 -0.23 -9.92
CA THR A 85 15.18 0.00 -8.91
C THR A 85 14.56 0.34 -7.57
N MET A 86 15.20 -0.08 -6.48
CA MET A 86 14.76 0.24 -5.13
C MET A 86 15.90 0.57 -4.19
N ASN A 87 15.58 1.26 -3.09
CA ASN A 87 16.59 1.82 -2.19
C ASN A 87 16.75 1.08 -0.84
N LYS A 88 15.99 0.00 -0.59
CA LYS A 88 16.08 -0.80 0.66
C LYS A 88 16.13 -2.29 0.39
N THR A 89 16.78 -3.00 1.32
CA THR A 89 16.73 -4.47 1.38
C THR A 89 15.29 -4.95 1.57
N SER A 90 14.82 -5.76 0.64
CA SER A 90 13.45 -6.29 0.63
C SER A 90 13.39 -7.64 -0.07
N TYR A 91 12.37 -8.44 0.25
CA TYR A 91 11.96 -9.51 -0.63
C TYR A 91 11.04 -8.94 -1.71
N VAL A 92 11.32 -9.26 -2.97
CA VAL A 92 10.41 -9.00 -4.08
C VAL A 92 9.84 -10.33 -4.54
N THR A 93 8.53 -10.44 -4.45
CA THR A 93 7.78 -11.60 -4.90
C THR A 93 7.16 -11.29 -6.25
N TYR A 94 7.52 -12.07 -7.27
CA TYR A 94 7.02 -11.96 -8.63
C TYR A 94 5.80 -12.86 -8.79
N LEU A 95 4.74 -12.30 -9.35
CA LEU A 95 3.47 -13.00 -9.52
C LEU A 95 3.01 -12.95 -10.98
N LYS A 96 2.36 -14.03 -11.39
CA LYS A 96 1.49 -14.05 -12.56
C LYS A 96 0.05 -14.09 -12.09
N ASP A 97 -0.66 -13.01 -12.35
CA ASP A 97 -1.96 -12.73 -11.77
C ASP A 97 -1.87 -12.73 -10.23
N ASP A 98 -2.27 -13.81 -9.56
CA ASP A 98 -2.18 -13.95 -8.10
C ASP A 98 -1.36 -15.20 -7.69
N GLU A 99 -0.73 -15.88 -8.65
CA GLU A 99 0.13 -17.03 -8.40
C GLU A 99 1.59 -16.59 -8.27
N VAL A 100 2.27 -17.06 -7.22
CA VAL A 100 3.69 -16.76 -6.99
C VAL A 100 4.55 -17.56 -7.96
N ILE A 101 5.37 -16.87 -8.73
CA ILE A 101 6.41 -17.46 -9.57
C ILE A 101 7.65 -17.71 -8.71
N GLU A 102 8.18 -16.63 -8.12
CA GLU A 102 9.35 -16.68 -7.26
C GLU A 102 9.42 -15.50 -6.29
N SER A 103 10.25 -15.64 -5.27
CA SER A 103 10.51 -14.59 -4.29
C SER A 103 12.01 -14.48 -4.03
N LEU A 104 12.58 -13.32 -4.33
CA LEU A 104 14.01 -13.07 -4.29
C LEU A 104 14.34 -12.04 -3.21
N LEU A 105 15.38 -12.33 -2.42
CA LEU A 105 15.94 -11.37 -1.48
C LEU A 105 16.92 -10.48 -2.22
N TYR A 106 16.62 -9.18 -2.23
CA TYR A 106 17.52 -8.16 -2.69
C TYR A 106 18.13 -7.48 -1.48
N SER A 107 19.43 -7.70 -1.27
CA SER A 107 20.17 -7.21 -0.11
C SER A 107 21.24 -6.18 -0.49
N GLU A 108 21.68 -5.41 0.50
CA GLU A 108 22.59 -4.27 0.39
C GLU A 108 23.86 -4.51 -0.46
N GLY A 109 24.39 -3.42 -1.03
CA GLY A 109 25.67 -3.38 -1.73
C GLY A 109 25.88 -2.10 -2.57
N ALA A 110 24.79 -1.39 -2.88
CA ALA A 110 24.78 -0.16 -3.67
C ALA A 110 23.68 0.79 -3.16
N PRO A 111 23.76 2.11 -3.43
CA PRO A 111 22.70 3.06 -3.08
C PRO A 111 21.35 2.75 -3.74
N GLU A 112 21.39 1.91 -4.79
CA GLU A 112 20.26 1.53 -5.62
C GLU A 112 20.39 0.04 -5.97
N ILE A 113 19.30 -0.70 -5.84
CA ILE A 113 19.24 -2.14 -6.11
C ILE A 113 18.34 -2.37 -7.31
N THR A 114 18.94 -2.78 -8.43
CA THR A 114 18.20 -3.15 -9.64
C THR A 114 17.57 -4.52 -9.49
N LEU A 115 16.28 -4.62 -9.81
CA LEU A 115 15.56 -5.89 -9.80
C LEU A 115 15.92 -6.73 -11.03
N GLU A 116 16.01 -8.04 -10.85
CA GLU A 116 16.09 -8.99 -11.96
C GLU A 116 14.77 -8.97 -12.76
N SER A 117 14.88 -9.20 -14.07
CA SER A 117 13.73 -9.32 -14.96
C SER A 117 13.17 -10.74 -14.94
N VAL A 118 11.86 -10.87 -14.73
CA VAL A 118 11.15 -12.15 -14.69
C VAL A 118 10.03 -12.12 -15.72
N GLU A 119 10.28 -12.68 -16.91
CA GLU A 119 9.40 -12.54 -18.09
C GLU A 119 7.96 -13.02 -17.89
N GLU A 120 7.75 -13.98 -16.99
CA GLU A 120 6.43 -14.58 -16.76
C GLU A 120 5.54 -13.77 -15.81
N ALA A 121 6.13 -12.81 -15.09
CA ALA A 121 5.45 -12.03 -14.07
C ALA A 121 4.72 -10.82 -14.67
N ASN A 122 3.56 -10.47 -14.10
CA ASN A 122 2.81 -9.25 -14.44
C ASN A 122 2.48 -8.38 -13.21
N LYS A 123 2.86 -8.86 -12.02
CA LYS A 123 2.78 -8.11 -10.76
C LYS A 123 3.98 -8.44 -9.86
N ILE A 124 4.27 -7.52 -8.96
CA ILE A 124 5.19 -7.75 -7.83
C ILE A 124 4.53 -7.37 -6.51
N ARG A 125 5.00 -8.00 -5.42
CA ARG A 125 4.76 -7.54 -4.05
C ARG A 125 6.07 -7.44 -3.30
N ILE A 126 6.18 -6.45 -2.44
CA ILE A 126 7.41 -6.21 -1.67
C ILE A 126 7.15 -6.50 -0.21
N SER A 127 8.04 -7.29 0.39
CA SER A 127 8.08 -7.53 1.83
C SER A 127 9.32 -6.93 2.45
N MET A 128 9.12 -6.14 3.51
CA MET A 128 10.19 -5.44 4.21
C MET A 128 9.85 -5.24 5.69
N LYS A 129 10.84 -4.80 6.46
CA LYS A 129 10.60 -4.37 7.84
C LYS A 129 9.79 -3.08 7.87
N LYS A 130 8.83 -2.98 8.79
CA LYS A 130 7.94 -1.82 8.97
C LYS A 130 8.71 -0.50 9.08
N ASN A 131 9.86 -0.50 9.79
CA ASN A 131 10.67 0.70 9.97
C ASN A 131 11.43 1.17 8.72
N LYS A 132 11.41 0.40 7.62
CA LYS A 132 12.01 0.78 6.33
C LYS A 132 11.00 1.37 5.35
N LEU A 133 9.69 1.27 5.65
CA LEU A 133 8.63 1.70 4.75
C LEU A 133 8.62 3.23 4.54
N ILE A 134 8.93 4.00 5.58
CA ILE A 134 8.82 5.47 5.59
C ILE A 134 9.65 6.17 4.51
N ASP A 135 10.78 5.58 4.14
CA ASP A 135 11.69 6.10 3.13
C ASP A 135 11.96 5.06 2.03
N PHE A 136 11.03 4.10 1.84
CA PHE A 136 11.10 3.12 0.77
C PHE A 136 10.70 3.75 -0.57
N VAL A 137 11.52 3.52 -1.58
CA VAL A 137 11.27 3.97 -2.95
C VAL A 137 11.48 2.79 -3.89
N LEU A 138 10.52 2.58 -4.78
CA LEU A 138 10.61 1.72 -5.96
C LEU A 138 10.27 2.57 -7.19
N THR A 139 11.16 2.57 -8.18
CA THR A 139 11.03 3.36 -9.41
C THR A 139 11.10 2.48 -10.64
N GLU A 140 10.44 2.92 -11.72
CA GLU A 140 10.54 2.38 -13.08
C GLU A 140 11.37 3.32 -13.96
N GLU A 141 12.26 2.77 -14.77
CA GLU A 141 13.06 3.47 -15.79
C GLU A 141 12.71 3.04 -17.23
#